data_AF-A0A0A6UVX9-F1
#
_entry.id   AF-A0A0A6UVX9-F1
#
_cell.length_a   1.000
_cell.length_b   1.000
_cell.length_c   1.000
_cell.angle_alpha   90.00
_cell.angle_beta   90.00
_cell.angle_gamma   90.00
#
_symmetry.space_group_name_H-M   'P 1'
#
loop_
_entity.id
_entity.type
_entity.pdbx_description
1 polymer ?
#
loop_
_entity_poly.entity_id
_entity_poly.type
_entity_poly.pdbx_seq_one_letter_code
_entity_poly.pdbx_strand_id
1 'polypeptide(L)'
;MMNLHDGLAQLAGPAAEPTPDTVAADLARGRRALRRRRTAQAAAGSAFTVAAVAAAFAFATAGSTAPTPGPVEAKAPATVATIPAGGFKLVDYRGAQPEAFTVGKVPAGWEVQGVTVSSLTVGPVGMADKDPNSFVGKVAVMLQSADEHGEMPGTPTRVRVGDQEGFFVQRTGSQGVTLFVKQPNGINLEIQVWEGIDWTRDQIVAFAEGVHVSPDAKQGVG
;
A
#
# COMPACT_ATOMS: atom_id res chain seq x y z
N MET A 1 1.80 -21.80 38.57
CA MET A 1 2.75 -20.80 38.04
C MET A 1 1.93 -19.82 37.22
N MET A 2 1.92 -18.54 37.58
CA MET A 2 1.34 -17.49 36.72
C MET A 2 2.15 -17.47 35.41
N ASN A 3 1.49 -17.54 34.26
CA ASN A 3 2.21 -17.32 33.01
C ASN A 3 2.56 -15.82 32.89
N LEU A 4 3.54 -15.49 32.06
CA LEU A 4 4.02 -14.11 31.91
C LEU A 4 2.93 -13.17 31.36
N HIS A 5 2.02 -13.69 30.56
CA HIS A 5 0.89 -12.96 29.99
C HIS A 5 -0.14 -12.55 31.04
N ASP A 6 -0.44 -13.43 32.00
CA ASP A 6 -1.37 -13.19 33.10
C ASP A 6 -0.81 -12.14 34.08
N GLY A 7 0.50 -12.21 34.34
CA GLY A 7 1.19 -11.21 35.16
C GLY A 7 1.21 -9.81 34.53
N LEU A 8 1.43 -9.74 33.22
CA LEU A 8 1.40 -8.48 32.48
C LEU A 8 -0.01 -7.88 32.39
N ALA A 9 -1.03 -8.72 32.14
CA ALA A 9 -2.42 -8.29 32.11
C ALA A 9 -2.88 -7.73 33.47
N GLN A 10 -2.41 -8.33 34.57
CA GLN A 10 -2.72 -7.86 35.92
C GLN A 10 -2.01 -6.53 36.25
N LEU A 11 -0.79 -6.32 35.76
CA LEU A 11 -0.05 -5.06 35.94
C LEU A 11 -0.58 -3.92 35.08
N ALA A 12 -1.08 -4.21 33.87
CA ALA A 12 -1.62 -3.21 32.96
C ALA A 12 -2.91 -2.57 33.46
N GLY A 13 -3.64 -3.25 34.35
CA GLY A 13 -4.95 -2.82 34.81
C GLY A 13 -6.02 -2.88 33.70
N PRO A 14 -7.28 -2.52 34.00
CA PRO A 14 -8.31 -2.46 32.98
C PRO A 14 -7.94 -1.41 31.93
N ALA A 15 -8.08 -1.76 30.65
CA ALA A 15 -7.88 -0.82 29.55
C ALA A 15 -8.80 0.38 29.76
N ALA A 16 -8.20 1.55 30.00
CA ALA A 16 -8.96 2.78 30.11
C ALA A 16 -9.55 3.09 28.74
N GLU A 17 -10.87 3.29 28.68
CA GLU A 17 -11.51 3.74 27.45
C GLU A 17 -10.86 5.07 27.01
N PRO A 18 -10.45 5.19 25.73
CA PRO A 18 -9.88 6.43 25.23
C PRO A 18 -10.88 7.57 25.43
N THR A 19 -10.43 8.66 26.04
CA THR A 19 -11.27 9.85 26.15
C THR A 19 -11.45 10.48 24.76
N PRO A 20 -12.57 11.19 24.51
CA PRO A 20 -12.77 11.92 23.26
C PRO A 20 -11.63 12.88 22.93
N ASP A 21 -11.01 13.48 23.95
CA ASP A 21 -9.87 14.38 23.79
C ASP A 21 -8.60 13.66 23.31
N THR A 22 -8.32 12.45 23.82
CA THR A 22 -7.21 11.62 23.34
C THR A 22 -7.41 11.24 21.87
N VAL A 23 -8.62 10.80 21.51
CA VAL A 23 -8.96 10.48 20.11
C VAL A 23 -8.81 11.71 19.22
N ALA A 24 -9.29 12.88 19.64
CA ALA A 24 -9.18 14.12 18.89
C ALA A 24 -7.71 14.56 18.71
N ALA A 25 -6.89 14.44 19.76
CA ALA A 25 -5.46 14.75 19.72
C ALA A 25 -4.71 13.82 18.76
N ASP A 26 -5.02 12.53 18.77
CA ASP A 26 -4.37 11.55 17.88
C ASP A 26 -4.80 11.74 16.43
N LEU A 27 -6.08 12.03 16.17
CA LEU A 27 -6.56 12.41 14.83
C LEU A 27 -5.89 13.70 14.35
N ALA A 28 -5.72 14.70 15.21
CA ALA A 28 -5.03 15.95 14.87
C ALA A 28 -3.56 15.71 14.53
N ARG A 29 -2.89 14.83 15.30
CA ARG A 29 -1.50 14.40 15.05
C ARG A 29 -1.39 13.68 13.71
N GLY A 30 -2.25 12.71 13.44
CA GLY A 30 -2.28 11.96 12.17
C GLY A 30 -2.56 12.87 10.97
N ARG A 31 -3.52 13.79 11.08
CA ARG A 31 -3.80 14.79 10.03
C ARG A 31 -2.62 15.72 9.77
N ARG A 32 -1.90 16.13 10.82
CA ARG A 32 -0.70 16.97 10.68
C ARG A 32 0.43 16.22 9.98
N ALA A 33 0.67 14.96 10.33
CA ALA A 33 1.65 14.11 9.66
C ALA A 33 1.30 13.92 8.17
N LEU A 34 0.04 13.62 7.86
CA LEU A 34 -0.42 13.47 6.47
C LEU A 34 -0.25 14.76 5.66
N ARG A 35 -0.61 15.91 6.24
CA ARG A 35 -0.40 17.22 5.58
C ARG A 35 1.07 17.48 5.28
N ARG A 36 1.97 17.23 6.24
CA ARG A 36 3.42 17.39 6.06
C ARG A 36 3.96 16.50 4.94
N ARG A 37 3.52 15.24 4.89
CA ARG A 37 3.90 14.30 3.83
C ARG A 37 3.43 14.78 2.46
N ARG A 38 2.18 15.21 2.34
CA ARG A 38 1.62 15.76 1.09
C ARG A 38 2.36 17.02 0.62
N THR A 39 2.72 17.91 1.54
CA THR A 39 3.50 19.12 1.19
C THR A 39 4.92 18.78 0.75
N ALA A 40 5.57 17.79 1.37
CA ALA A 40 6.90 17.33 0.97
C ALA A 40 6.87 16.65 -0.42
N GLN A 41 5.82 15.88 -0.72
CA GLN A 41 5.65 15.23 -2.01
C GLN A 41 5.34 16.22 -3.15
N ALA A 42 4.54 17.26 -2.89
CA ALA A 42 4.26 18.32 -3.89
C ALA A 42 5.51 19.16 -4.23
N ALA A 43 6.42 19.34 -3.28
CA ALA A 43 7.67 20.08 -3.48
C ALA A 43 8.68 19.32 -4.36
N ALA A 44 8.60 17.99 -4.43
CA ALA A 44 9.51 17.17 -5.26
C ALA A 44 9.06 17.03 -6.74
N GLY A 45 7.84 17.46 -7.09
CA GLY A 45 7.24 17.24 -8.42
C GLY A 45 7.02 18.50 -9.26
N SER A 46 7.66 19.62 -8.95
CA SER A 46 7.37 20.91 -9.61
C SER A 46 8.58 21.49 -10.34
N ALA A 47 8.94 20.87 -11.48
CA ALA A 47 9.84 21.48 -12.45
C ALA A 47 9.53 21.08 -13.89
N PHE A 48 8.27 21.09 -14.33
CA PHE A 48 7.95 21.22 -15.76
C PHE A 48 6.65 22.00 -15.98
N THR A 49 6.83 23.29 -16.26
CA THR A 49 5.84 24.14 -16.92
C THR A 49 5.85 23.86 -18.42
N VAL A 50 4.72 23.44 -19.00
CA VAL A 50 4.41 23.66 -20.42
C VAL A 50 2.94 24.10 -20.54
N ALA A 51 2.75 25.17 -21.29
CA ALA A 51 1.51 25.90 -21.47
C ALA A 51 0.52 25.25 -22.45
N ALA A 52 -0.77 25.45 -22.13
CA ALA A 52 -1.95 25.67 -22.98
C ALA A 52 -2.19 24.87 -24.28
N VAL A 53 -3.38 24.26 -24.38
CA VAL A 53 -4.39 24.62 -25.40
C VAL A 53 -5.79 24.50 -24.78
N ALA A 54 -6.58 25.56 -24.96
CA ALA A 54 -7.98 25.67 -24.60
C ALA A 54 -8.90 24.88 -25.54
N ALA A 55 -9.96 24.28 -25.01
CA ALA A 55 -11.19 24.03 -25.76
C ALA A 55 -12.38 24.30 -24.84
N ALA A 56 -13.12 25.34 -25.21
CA ALA A 56 -14.25 25.88 -24.51
C ALA A 56 -15.50 25.02 -24.72
N PHE A 57 -16.28 24.83 -23.67
CA PHE A 57 -17.73 24.73 -23.79
C PHE A 57 -18.35 25.67 -22.76
N ALA A 58 -18.88 26.78 -23.27
CA ALA A 58 -19.63 27.79 -22.56
C ALA A 58 -21.13 27.55 -22.77
N PHE A 59 -21.93 27.57 -21.70
CA PHE A 59 -23.30 28.09 -21.56
C PHE A 59 -23.65 27.95 -20.06
N ALA A 60 -24.28 28.85 -19.31
CA ALA A 60 -24.70 30.24 -19.48
C ALA A 60 -24.85 30.81 -18.04
N THR A 61 -24.67 32.11 -17.91
CA THR A 61 -24.73 32.91 -16.69
C THR A 61 -26.15 33.12 -16.17
N ALA A 62 -26.37 32.98 -14.85
CA ALA A 62 -27.14 33.92 -14.02
C ALA A 62 -27.20 33.46 -12.54
N GLY A 63 -26.97 34.40 -11.61
CA GLY A 63 -27.59 34.38 -10.28
C GLY A 63 -26.73 33.93 -9.10
N SER A 64 -26.16 34.90 -8.38
CA SER A 64 -25.66 34.72 -7.01
C SER A 64 -26.76 34.30 -6.04
N THR A 65 -26.53 33.22 -5.30
CA THR A 65 -26.88 33.06 -3.88
C THR A 65 -26.06 31.91 -3.28
N ALA A 66 -25.38 32.18 -2.17
CA ALA A 66 -24.63 31.18 -1.43
C ALA A 66 -25.55 30.07 -0.88
N PRO A 67 -25.20 28.77 -0.99
CA PRO A 67 -25.90 27.73 -0.25
C PRO A 67 -25.17 27.41 1.05
N THR A 68 -25.93 27.54 2.13
CA THR A 68 -25.78 26.95 3.47
C THR A 68 -25.15 25.55 3.46
N PRO A 69 -24.28 25.18 4.42
CA PRO A 69 -23.76 23.82 4.49
C PRO A 69 -24.89 22.85 4.91
N GLY A 70 -25.28 21.97 3.98
CA GLY A 70 -26.14 20.84 4.28
C GLY A 70 -25.38 19.75 5.06
N PRO A 71 -26.09 18.80 5.71
CA PRO A 71 -25.48 17.74 6.49
C PRO A 71 -24.64 16.84 5.57
N VAL A 72 -23.40 16.55 6.00
CA VAL A 72 -22.54 15.55 5.35
C VAL A 72 -23.18 14.18 5.50
N GLU A 73 -23.76 13.70 4.40
CA GLU A 73 -24.24 12.33 4.26
C GLU A 73 -23.05 11.38 4.43
N ALA A 74 -23.15 10.47 5.40
CA ALA A 74 -22.11 9.52 5.72
C ALA A 74 -21.83 8.64 4.48
N LYS A 75 -20.63 8.77 3.93
CA LYS A 75 -20.15 7.94 2.82
C LYS A 75 -20.22 6.47 3.27
N ALA A 76 -21.07 5.70 2.60
CA ALA A 76 -21.22 4.27 2.83
C ALA A 76 -19.85 3.56 2.82
N PRO A 77 -19.68 2.48 3.62
CA PRO A 77 -18.44 1.73 3.65
C PRO A 77 -18.06 1.29 2.24
N ALA A 78 -16.78 1.47 1.89
CA ALA A 78 -16.24 1.10 0.60
C ALA A 78 -16.50 -0.39 0.34
N THR A 79 -17.33 -0.68 -0.66
CA THR A 79 -17.57 -2.03 -1.14
C THR A 79 -16.24 -2.57 -1.67
N VAL A 80 -15.72 -3.62 -1.03
CA VAL A 80 -14.56 -4.37 -1.55
C VAL A 80 -14.96 -4.87 -2.93
N ALA A 81 -14.25 -4.44 -3.97
CA ALA A 81 -14.49 -4.90 -5.32
C ALA A 81 -14.31 -6.42 -5.34
N THR A 82 -15.34 -7.14 -5.81
CA THR A 82 -15.31 -8.59 -5.96
C THR A 82 -14.15 -8.95 -6.89
N ILE A 83 -13.15 -9.66 -6.38
CA ILE A 83 -12.03 -10.16 -7.17
C ILE A 83 -12.64 -11.07 -8.27
N PRO A 84 -12.37 -10.82 -9.56
CA PRO A 84 -12.93 -11.64 -10.62
C PRO A 84 -12.48 -13.09 -10.41
N ALA A 85 -13.44 -14.03 -10.44
CA ALA A 85 -13.26 -15.46 -10.21
C ALA A 85 -12.51 -16.19 -11.36
N GLY A 86 -11.60 -15.50 -12.06
CA GLY A 86 -10.67 -16.11 -12.99
C GLY A 86 -9.48 -16.64 -12.19
N GLY A 87 -9.21 -17.94 -12.27
CA GLY A 87 -8.05 -18.55 -11.61
C GLY A 87 -6.77 -17.76 -11.87
N PHE A 88 -5.88 -17.72 -10.88
CA PHE A 88 -4.63 -16.96 -10.92
C PHE A 88 -3.79 -17.37 -12.14
N LYS A 89 -3.79 -16.51 -13.16
CA LYS A 89 -3.01 -16.67 -14.37
C LYS A 89 -2.17 -15.42 -14.54
N LEU A 90 -0.86 -15.56 -14.50
CA LEU A 90 0.04 -14.45 -14.82
C LEU A 90 -0.02 -14.14 -16.31
N VAL A 91 -0.19 -12.87 -16.64
CA VAL A 91 -0.12 -12.31 -17.99
C VAL A 91 0.99 -11.29 -18.05
N ASP A 92 1.59 -11.12 -19.22
CA ASP A 92 2.63 -10.12 -19.40
C ASP A 92 2.06 -8.73 -19.10
N TYR A 93 2.76 -7.99 -18.25
CA TYR A 93 2.44 -6.61 -18.01
C TYR A 93 2.83 -5.77 -19.24
N ARG A 94 1.89 -4.95 -19.70
CA ARG A 94 2.04 -4.09 -20.89
C ARG A 94 1.88 -2.60 -20.57
N GLY A 95 1.72 -2.25 -19.30
CA GLY A 95 1.61 -0.85 -18.88
C GLY A 95 2.97 -0.16 -18.77
N ALA A 96 2.94 1.11 -18.38
CA ALA A 96 4.16 1.89 -18.16
C ALA A 96 4.98 1.29 -17.02
N GLN A 97 6.28 1.08 -17.27
CA GLN A 97 7.18 0.52 -16.28
C GLN A 97 7.55 1.60 -15.25
N PRO A 98 7.46 1.28 -13.93
CA PRO A 98 8.00 2.14 -12.89
C PRO A 98 9.50 2.42 -13.09
N GLU A 99 10.00 3.60 -12.72
CA GLU A 99 11.45 3.88 -12.77
C GLU A 99 12.22 3.00 -11.77
N ALA A 100 11.66 2.79 -10.58
CA ALA A 100 12.28 2.02 -9.50
C ALA A 100 12.07 0.49 -9.63
N PHE A 101 11.11 0.05 -10.45
CA PHE A 101 10.72 -1.36 -10.55
C PHE A 101 10.36 -1.72 -11.99
N THR A 102 10.80 -2.87 -12.48
CA THR A 102 10.26 -3.46 -13.70
C THR A 102 9.34 -4.61 -13.34
N VAL A 103 8.12 -4.59 -13.86
CA VAL A 103 7.12 -5.65 -13.70
C VAL A 103 6.97 -6.35 -15.03
N GLY A 104 7.39 -7.61 -15.09
CA GLY A 104 7.23 -8.46 -16.26
C GLY A 104 5.84 -9.06 -16.36
N LYS A 105 5.23 -9.45 -15.22
CA LYS A 105 3.94 -10.14 -15.19
C LYS A 105 3.04 -9.63 -14.07
N VAL A 106 1.74 -9.60 -14.34
CA VAL A 106 0.68 -9.33 -13.34
C VAL A 106 -0.40 -10.40 -13.47
N PRO A 107 -1.18 -10.69 -12.42
CA PRO A 107 -2.31 -11.59 -12.56
C PRO A 107 -3.34 -11.05 -13.56
N ALA A 108 -3.98 -11.95 -14.30
CA ALA A 108 -5.03 -11.59 -15.24
C ALA A 108 -6.15 -10.83 -14.51
N GLY A 109 -6.57 -9.70 -15.08
CA GLY A 109 -7.56 -8.82 -14.45
C GLY A 109 -6.99 -7.90 -13.36
N TRP A 110 -5.66 -7.83 -13.20
CA TRP A 110 -4.99 -6.87 -12.32
C TRP A 110 -4.16 -5.87 -13.12
N GLU A 111 -4.00 -4.66 -12.56
CA GLU A 111 -3.19 -3.59 -13.12
C GLU A 111 -2.35 -2.92 -12.03
N VAL A 112 -1.27 -2.27 -12.46
CA VAL A 112 -0.51 -1.36 -11.61
C VAL A 112 -1.37 -0.12 -11.35
N GLN A 113 -1.71 0.13 -10.08
CA GLN A 113 -2.58 1.24 -9.65
C GLN A 113 -1.78 2.48 -9.27
N GLY A 114 -0.53 2.31 -8.84
CA GLY A 114 0.25 3.40 -8.27
C GLY A 114 1.72 3.06 -8.17
N VAL A 115 2.56 4.03 -8.52
CA VAL A 115 4.02 3.93 -8.46
C VAL A 115 4.56 5.12 -7.68
N THR A 116 5.48 4.85 -6.79
CA THR A 116 6.37 5.82 -6.17
C THR A 116 7.81 5.38 -6.37
N VAL A 117 8.76 6.20 -5.93
CA VAL A 117 10.20 5.87 -5.97
C VAL A 117 10.59 4.67 -5.10
N SER A 118 9.72 4.27 -4.17
CA SER A 118 9.99 3.20 -3.18
C SER A 118 8.92 2.11 -3.13
N SER A 119 7.79 2.29 -3.83
CA SER A 119 6.68 1.35 -3.80
C SER A 119 5.88 1.32 -5.11
N LEU A 120 5.21 0.20 -5.30
CA LEU A 120 4.29 -0.10 -6.38
C LEU A 120 3.06 -0.76 -5.73
N THR A 121 1.87 -0.43 -6.22
CA THR A 121 0.62 -1.13 -5.85
C THR A 121 -0.01 -1.77 -7.07
N VAL A 122 -0.45 -3.02 -6.90
CA VAL A 122 -1.16 -3.80 -7.92
C VAL A 122 -2.54 -4.12 -7.38
N GLY A 123 -3.58 -3.92 -8.19
CA GLY A 123 -4.97 -4.15 -7.80
C GLY A 123 -5.83 -4.61 -8.97
N PRO A 124 -7.03 -5.15 -8.72
CA PRO A 124 -7.98 -5.47 -9.78
C PRO A 124 -8.24 -4.28 -10.72
N VAL A 125 -8.36 -4.56 -12.01
CA VAL A 125 -8.70 -3.57 -13.04
C VAL A 125 -10.05 -2.94 -12.70
N GLY A 126 -10.15 -1.62 -12.87
CA GLY A 126 -11.40 -0.90 -12.65
C GLY A 126 -11.73 -0.60 -11.18
N MET A 127 -10.80 -0.85 -10.24
CA MET A 127 -11.00 -0.40 -8.86
C MET A 127 -11.23 1.11 -8.79
N ALA A 128 -12.25 1.51 -8.01
CA ALA A 128 -12.59 2.92 -7.79
C ALA A 128 -11.51 3.67 -6.99
N ASP A 129 -10.83 2.97 -6.07
CA ASP A 129 -9.72 3.53 -5.32
C ASP A 129 -8.43 3.51 -6.13
N LYS A 130 -8.08 4.69 -6.66
CA LYS A 130 -6.84 4.94 -7.40
C LYS A 130 -5.73 5.58 -6.56
N ASP A 131 -5.88 5.73 -5.23
CA ASP A 131 -4.83 6.30 -4.39
C ASP A 131 -3.64 5.33 -4.31
N PRO A 132 -2.43 5.72 -4.75
CA PRO A 132 -1.23 4.87 -4.68
C PRO A 132 -0.81 4.53 -3.25
N ASN A 133 -1.29 5.26 -2.23
CA ASN A 133 -1.00 5.02 -0.82
C ASN A 133 -2.12 4.28 -0.08
N SER A 134 -3.22 3.93 -0.77
CA SER A 134 -4.25 3.06 -0.23
C SER A 134 -3.95 1.62 -0.60
N PHE A 135 -3.79 0.75 0.40
CA PHE A 135 -3.48 -0.67 0.22
C PHE A 135 -4.71 -1.58 0.33
N VAL A 136 -5.89 -1.01 0.56
CA VAL A 136 -7.14 -1.78 0.71
C VAL A 136 -7.47 -2.47 -0.62
N GLY A 137 -7.55 -3.81 -0.59
CA GLY A 137 -7.80 -4.62 -1.79
C GLY A 137 -6.66 -4.62 -2.82
N LYS A 138 -5.45 -4.16 -2.43
CA LYS A 138 -4.27 -4.10 -3.30
C LYS A 138 -3.13 -4.93 -2.71
N VAL A 139 -2.28 -5.43 -3.59
CA VAL A 139 -0.98 -5.99 -3.23
C VAL A 139 0.04 -4.85 -3.28
N ALA A 140 0.81 -4.69 -2.21
CA ALA A 140 1.88 -3.71 -2.15
C ALA A 140 3.21 -4.40 -2.46
N VAL A 141 4.01 -3.75 -3.30
CA VAL A 141 5.37 -4.15 -3.66
C VAL A 141 6.28 -3.00 -3.29
N MET A 142 7.28 -3.21 -2.45
CA MET A 142 8.13 -2.11 -1.98
C MET A 142 9.51 -2.59 -1.58
N LEU A 143 10.46 -1.67 -1.51
CA LEU A 143 11.71 -1.97 -0.83
C LEU A 143 11.53 -1.86 0.67
N GLN A 144 12.20 -2.75 1.40
CA GLN A 144 12.29 -2.70 2.86
C GLN A 144 12.69 -1.29 3.30
N SER A 145 11.98 -0.76 4.29
CA SER A 145 12.21 0.60 4.78
C SER A 145 13.63 0.78 5.29
N ALA A 146 14.20 1.97 5.10
CA ALA A 146 15.51 2.32 5.68
C ALA A 146 15.48 2.32 7.20
N ASP A 147 14.31 2.53 7.82
CA ASP A 147 14.11 2.52 9.27
C ASP A 147 13.80 1.11 9.82
N GLU A 148 13.62 0.12 8.95
CA GLU A 148 13.38 -1.25 9.37
C GLU A 148 14.71 -1.93 9.69
N HIS A 149 14.91 -2.19 10.98
CA HIS A 149 16.10 -2.82 11.51
C HIS A 149 15.72 -3.94 12.47
N GLY A 150 16.53 -4.99 12.52
CA GLY A 150 16.37 -6.11 13.44
C GLY A 150 15.99 -7.42 12.75
N GLU A 151 15.58 -8.39 13.55
CA GLU A 151 15.18 -9.71 13.07
C GLU A 151 13.81 -9.65 12.39
N MET A 152 13.60 -10.47 11.35
CA MET A 152 12.31 -10.58 10.69
C MET A 152 11.24 -10.99 11.72
N PRO A 153 10.06 -10.36 11.72
CA PRO A 153 9.04 -10.68 12.70
C PRO A 153 8.53 -12.12 12.53
N GLY A 154 8.08 -12.73 13.62
CA GLY A 154 7.52 -14.08 13.61
C GLY A 154 8.54 -15.18 13.28
N THR A 155 8.05 -16.27 12.68
CA THR A 155 8.90 -17.40 12.26
C THR A 155 9.02 -17.41 10.74
N PRO A 156 10.13 -16.90 10.17
CA PRO A 156 10.28 -16.82 8.73
C PRO A 156 10.34 -18.21 8.10
N THR A 157 9.53 -18.43 7.06
CA THR A 157 9.56 -19.65 6.25
C THR A 157 10.36 -19.39 4.98
N ARG A 158 11.50 -20.07 4.82
CA ARG A 158 12.35 -19.92 3.64
C ARG A 158 11.65 -20.43 2.38
N VAL A 159 11.80 -19.70 1.28
CA VAL A 159 11.32 -20.07 -0.05
C VAL A 159 12.33 -19.61 -1.12
N ARG A 160 12.25 -20.19 -2.32
CA ARG A 160 13.03 -19.77 -3.47
C ARG A 160 12.15 -18.95 -4.42
N VAL A 161 12.68 -17.84 -4.93
CA VAL A 161 12.02 -16.97 -5.90
C VAL A 161 12.97 -16.84 -7.09
N GLY A 162 12.82 -17.69 -8.11
CA GLY A 162 13.82 -17.85 -9.16
C GLY A 162 15.22 -18.11 -8.60
N ASP A 163 16.17 -17.22 -8.90
CA ASP A 163 17.54 -17.28 -8.39
C ASP A 163 17.77 -16.52 -7.07
N GLN A 164 16.71 -15.95 -6.49
CA GLN A 164 16.76 -15.20 -5.23
C GLN A 164 16.23 -16.03 -4.05
N GLU A 165 16.79 -15.80 -2.87
CA GLU A 165 16.28 -16.39 -1.62
C GLU A 165 15.19 -15.47 -1.07
N GLY A 166 14.08 -16.05 -0.62
CA GLY A 166 13.00 -15.33 0.00
C GLY A 166 12.52 -15.94 1.31
N PHE A 167 11.72 -15.18 2.05
CA PHE A 167 11.18 -15.53 3.35
C PHE A 167 9.73 -15.07 3.44
N PHE A 168 8.84 -16.02 3.69
CA PHE A 168 7.48 -15.70 4.08
C PHE A 168 7.42 -15.39 5.57
N VAL A 169 6.79 -14.27 5.88
CA VAL A 169 6.57 -13.79 7.23
C VAL A 169 5.10 -13.45 7.39
N GLN A 170 4.49 -13.95 8.46
CA GLN A 170 3.16 -13.57 8.88
C GLN A 170 3.29 -12.70 10.14
N ARG A 171 2.72 -11.49 10.11
CA ARG A 171 2.71 -10.64 11.30
C ARG A 171 1.74 -11.20 12.33
N THR A 172 2.15 -11.22 13.59
CA THR A 172 1.30 -11.62 14.72
C THR A 172 0.01 -10.80 14.73
N GLY A 173 -1.15 -11.48 14.74
CA GLY A 173 -2.46 -10.82 14.73
C GLY A 173 -2.98 -10.41 13.34
N SER A 174 -2.33 -10.83 12.25
CA SER A 174 -2.80 -10.60 10.87
C SER A 174 -2.89 -11.90 10.09
N GLN A 175 -3.91 -12.02 9.23
CA GLN A 175 -3.97 -13.08 8.21
C GLN A 175 -3.18 -12.72 6.93
N GLY A 176 -2.69 -11.48 6.84
CA GLY A 176 -1.84 -11.05 5.74
C GLY A 176 -0.46 -11.70 5.82
N VAL A 177 0.17 -11.88 4.65
CA VAL A 177 1.50 -12.45 4.51
C VAL A 177 2.40 -11.51 3.72
N THR A 178 3.64 -11.39 4.17
CA THR A 178 4.70 -10.67 3.46
C THR A 178 5.73 -11.65 2.95
N LEU A 179 6.08 -11.56 1.68
CA LEU A 179 7.25 -12.21 1.10
C LEU A 179 8.40 -11.20 1.04
N PHE A 180 9.49 -11.48 1.74
CA PHE A 180 10.75 -10.77 1.62
C PHE A 180 11.63 -11.51 0.61
N VAL A 181 12.19 -10.81 -0.38
CA VAL A 181 13.09 -11.39 -1.39
C VAL A 181 14.40 -10.64 -1.38
N LYS A 182 15.51 -11.34 -1.12
CA LYS A 182 16.85 -10.74 -1.10
C LYS A 182 17.22 -10.21 -2.48
N GLN A 183 17.55 -8.92 -2.56
CA GLN A 183 18.04 -8.30 -3.79
C GLN A 183 19.57 -8.16 -3.79
N PRO A 184 20.21 -8.05 -4.96
CA PRO A 184 21.67 -7.90 -5.06
C PRO A 184 22.23 -6.66 -4.37
N ASN A 185 21.42 -5.60 -4.23
CA ASN A 185 21.79 -4.37 -3.53
C ASN A 185 21.76 -4.51 -1.99
N GLY A 186 21.41 -5.69 -1.45
CA GLY A 186 21.32 -5.95 -0.02
C GLY A 186 20.02 -5.51 0.65
N ILE A 187 19.11 -4.88 -0.08
CA ILE A 187 17.80 -4.44 0.40
C ILE A 187 16.76 -5.51 0.04
N ASN A 188 15.87 -5.87 0.95
CA ASN A 188 14.82 -6.83 0.62
C ASN A 188 13.72 -6.16 -0.21
N LEU A 189 13.25 -6.85 -1.24
CA LEU A 189 11.97 -6.57 -1.88
C LEU A 189 10.87 -7.20 -1.02
N GLU A 190 9.85 -6.42 -0.68
CA GLU A 190 8.68 -6.86 0.06
C GLU A 190 7.47 -6.92 -0.85
N ILE A 191 6.76 -8.04 -0.80
CA ILE A 191 5.44 -8.21 -1.42
C ILE A 191 4.46 -8.51 -0.30
N GLN A 192 3.62 -7.53 0.00
CA GLN A 192 2.64 -7.60 1.08
C GLN A 192 1.27 -7.91 0.49
N VAL A 193 0.74 -9.07 0.88
CA VAL A 193 -0.60 -9.53 0.52
C VAL A 193 -1.47 -9.51 1.78
N TRP A 194 -2.46 -8.63 1.77
CA TRP A 194 -3.36 -8.43 2.91
C TRP A 194 -4.49 -9.46 2.94
N GLU A 195 -5.17 -9.54 4.08
CA GLU A 195 -6.36 -10.36 4.26
C GLU A 195 -7.45 -9.99 3.23
N GLY A 196 -8.15 -10.99 2.70
CA GLY A 196 -9.14 -10.84 1.65
C GLY A 196 -8.58 -10.88 0.22
N ILE A 197 -7.26 -11.01 0.05
CA ILE A 197 -6.62 -11.34 -1.23
C ILE A 197 -6.20 -12.81 -1.16
N ASP A 198 -6.97 -13.68 -1.81
CA ASP A 198 -6.83 -15.14 -1.73
C ASP A 198 -5.66 -15.70 -2.58
N TRP A 199 -4.53 -15.01 -2.61
CA TRP A 199 -3.34 -15.51 -3.29
C TRP A 199 -2.65 -16.58 -2.44
N THR A 200 -2.40 -17.73 -3.03
CA THR A 200 -1.57 -18.78 -2.42
C THR A 200 -0.09 -18.35 -2.39
N ARG A 201 0.71 -18.96 -1.51
CA ARG A 201 2.15 -18.68 -1.44
C ARG A 201 2.86 -18.90 -2.79
N ASP A 202 2.52 -19.95 -3.51
CA ASP A 202 3.11 -20.24 -4.82
C ASP A 202 2.77 -19.16 -5.86
N GLN A 203 1.55 -18.61 -5.79
CA GLN A 203 1.13 -17.50 -6.64
C GLN A 203 1.87 -16.21 -6.30
N ILE A 204 2.12 -15.94 -5.02
CA ILE A 204 2.94 -14.81 -4.57
C ILE A 204 4.37 -14.96 -5.07
N VAL A 205 4.96 -16.15 -4.97
CA VAL A 205 6.31 -16.45 -5.51
C VAL A 205 6.36 -16.24 -7.02
N ALA A 206 5.40 -16.80 -7.77
CA ALA A 206 5.37 -16.67 -9.23
C ALA A 206 5.21 -15.21 -9.68
N PHE A 207 4.45 -14.39 -8.94
CA PHE A 207 4.39 -12.96 -9.17
C PHE A 207 5.73 -12.27 -8.85
N ALA A 208 6.34 -12.61 -7.71
CA ALA A 208 7.61 -12.05 -7.27
C ALA A 208 8.75 -12.28 -8.27
N GLU A 209 8.80 -13.46 -8.90
CA GLU A 209 9.78 -13.77 -9.96
C GLU A 209 9.71 -12.81 -11.15
N GLY A 210 8.54 -12.24 -11.42
CA GLY A 210 8.33 -11.26 -12.48
C GLY A 210 8.60 -9.82 -12.06
N VAL A 211 9.03 -9.56 -10.82
CA VAL A 211 9.32 -8.20 -10.33
C VAL A 211 10.83 -8.04 -10.19
N HIS A 212 11.37 -7.00 -10.83
CA HIS A 212 12.78 -6.67 -10.78
C HIS A 212 12.97 -5.26 -10.22
N VAL A 213 13.86 -5.15 -9.25
CA VAL A 213 14.22 -3.86 -8.64
C VAL A 213 15.29 -3.19 -9.48
N SER A 214 15.08 -1.92 -9.83
CA SER A 214 16.09 -1.10 -10.51
C SER A 214 17.27 -0.81 -9.58
N PRO A 215 18.52 -0.72 -10.07
CA PRO A 215 19.66 -0.29 -9.27
C PRO A 215 19.48 1.08 -8.60
N ASP A 216 18.68 1.97 -9.21
CA ASP A 216 18.42 3.33 -8.72
C ASP A 216 17.24 3.41 -7.72
N ALA A 217 16.61 2.27 -7.41
CA ALA A 217 15.48 2.22 -6.49
C ALA A 217 15.89 2.63 -5.07
N LYS A 218 15.03 3.42 -4.42
CA LYS A 218 15.31 3.96 -3.08
C LYS A 218 14.39 3.33 -2.05
N GLN A 219 14.93 3.06 -0.86
CA GLN A 219 14.12 2.61 0.27
C GLN A 219 13.10 3.69 0.65
N GLY A 220 11.94 3.24 1.13
CA GLY A 220 11.03 4.12 1.84
C GLY A 220 11.63 4.55 3.19
N VAL A 221 11.07 5.62 3.74
CA VAL A 221 11.23 6.00 5.16
C VAL A 221 9.86 6.00 5.80
N GLY A 222 9.78 5.51 7.04
CA GLY A 222 8.55 5.31 7.81
C GLY A 222 8.05 6.57 8.50
#